data_AF-A0A660MAW1-F1
#
_entry.id   AF-A0A660MAW1-F1
#
_cell.length_a   1.000
_cell.length_b   1.000
_cell.length_c   1.000
_cell.angle_alpha   90.00
_cell.angle_beta   90.00
_cell.angle_gamma   90.00
#
_symmetry.space_group_name_H-M   'P 1'
#
loop_
_entity.id
_entity.type
_entity.pdbx_description
1 polymer ?
#
loop_
_entity_poly.entity_id
_entity_poly.type
_entity_poly.pdbx_seq_one_letter_code
_entity_poly.pdbx_strand_id
1 'polypeptide(L)'
;GSISADKQTRVIYGKNIRISGDIVNADRAVNNDSDFRQIIIIADGDITIDQGVKRVDAWLIAQGIINTCAVNGSQNANDVNMKNCDNQLRVRGGTVSKGLRLWRTAGSDGTTKDTLANPAEIFNQSADTYLWAQSQSGSAGKIVTTYTKELPVRY
;
A
#
# COMPACT_ATOMS: atom_id res chain seq x y z
N GLY A 1 6.80 -19.85 -29.79
CA GLY A 1 6.85 -20.51 -28.48
C GLY A 1 5.63 -20.09 -27.70
N SER A 2 4.82 -21.05 -27.23
CA SER A 2 3.63 -20.76 -26.43
C SER A 2 4.02 -20.45 -24.99
N ILE A 3 3.82 -19.20 -24.56
CA ILE A 3 3.89 -18.83 -23.16
C ILE A 3 2.46 -18.94 -22.63
N SER A 4 2.19 -19.93 -21.77
CA SER A 4 0.92 -20.07 -21.06
C SER A 4 1.14 -19.88 -19.57
N ALA A 5 0.60 -18.75 -19.11
CA ALA A 5 0.42 -18.34 -17.74
C ALA A 5 -0.37 -17.03 -17.83
N ASP A 6 -1.70 -17.10 -17.74
CA ASP A 6 -2.53 -15.90 -17.56
C ASP A 6 -2.29 -15.35 -16.14
N LYS A 7 -1.10 -14.77 -15.92
CA LYS A 7 -0.41 -14.51 -14.64
C LYS A 7 0.39 -13.17 -14.68
N GLN A 8 -0.13 -12.15 -15.34
CA GLN A 8 0.66 -10.94 -15.64
C GLN A 8 0.78 -9.99 -14.43
N THR A 9 2.01 -9.83 -13.91
CA THR A 9 2.38 -8.66 -13.09
C THR A 9 2.22 -7.41 -13.94
N ARG A 10 1.54 -6.39 -13.41
CA ARG A 10 1.33 -5.13 -14.12
C ARG A 10 2.21 -4.04 -13.53
N VAL A 11 3.19 -3.60 -14.31
CA VAL A 11 4.05 -2.47 -13.95
C VAL A 11 3.52 -1.21 -14.62
N ILE A 12 3.26 -0.19 -13.81
CA ILE A 12 2.87 1.15 -14.26
C ILE A 12 4.06 2.06 -13.95
N TYR A 13 4.63 2.65 -14.99
CA TYR A 13 5.77 3.55 -14.87
C TYR A 13 5.41 4.94 -15.40
N GLY A 14 5.87 5.98 -14.73
CA GLY A 14 5.65 7.36 -15.16
C GLY A 14 6.52 8.35 -14.41
N LYS A 15 6.53 9.62 -14.86
CA LYS A 15 7.24 10.70 -14.16
C LYS A 15 6.52 11.07 -12.86
N ASN A 16 5.28 11.54 -12.97
CA ASN A 16 4.40 11.78 -11.82
C ASN A 16 3.15 10.93 -12.01
N ILE A 17 2.75 10.19 -10.97
CA ILE A 17 1.61 9.28 -11.03
C ILE A 17 0.51 9.82 -10.12
N ARG A 18 -0.72 9.87 -10.63
CA ARG A 18 -1.91 10.24 -9.87
C ARG A 18 -2.85 9.04 -9.76
N ILE A 19 -3.17 8.67 -8.53
CA ILE A 19 -4.14 7.64 -8.18
C ILE A 19 -5.41 8.36 -7.76
N SER A 20 -6.39 8.43 -8.67
CA SER A 20 -7.67 9.13 -8.45
C SER A 20 -8.81 8.20 -8.02
N GLY A 21 -8.59 6.89 -7.99
CA GLY A 21 -9.58 5.89 -7.61
C GLY A 21 -8.94 4.68 -6.91
N ASP A 22 -9.79 3.88 -6.27
CA ASP A 22 -9.34 2.69 -5.55
C ASP A 22 -8.70 1.67 -6.49
N ILE A 23 -7.55 1.15 -6.07
CA ILE A 23 -6.89 0.03 -6.71
C ILE A 23 -7.16 -1.17 -5.81
N VAL A 24 -8.15 -1.97 -6.18
CA VAL A 24 -8.51 -3.18 -5.42
C VAL A 24 -8.02 -4.39 -6.18
N ASN A 25 -7.17 -5.16 -5.53
CA ASN A 25 -6.88 -6.51 -5.97
C ASN A 25 -7.86 -7.41 -5.22
N ALA A 26 -8.80 -8.03 -5.95
CA ALA A 26 -9.84 -8.83 -5.32
C ALA A 26 -9.19 -9.92 -4.45
N ASP A 27 -9.51 -9.90 -3.15
CA ASP A 27 -9.10 -10.93 -2.18
C ASP A 27 -9.78 -12.25 -2.59
N ARG A 28 -9.18 -13.02 -3.50
CA ARG A 28 -9.61 -14.40 -3.76
C ARG A 28 -8.93 -15.31 -2.76
N ALA A 29 -9.70 -16.24 -2.20
CA ALA A 29 -9.18 -17.34 -1.39
C ALA A 29 -8.04 -18.03 -2.14
N VAL A 30 -6.81 -17.83 -1.66
CA VAL A 30 -5.59 -18.28 -2.30
C VAL A 30 -5.49 -19.79 -2.06
N ASN A 31 -6.09 -20.58 -2.94
CA ASN A 31 -5.99 -22.04 -2.86
C ASN A 31 -4.71 -22.56 -3.54
N ASN A 32 -3.96 -21.70 -4.25
CA ASN A 32 -2.70 -22.03 -4.92
C ASN A 32 -1.80 -20.78 -5.02
N ASP A 33 -0.47 -20.96 -4.89
CA ASP A 33 0.59 -19.94 -5.01
C ASP A 33 0.60 -19.15 -6.33
N SER A 34 -0.22 -19.55 -7.31
CA SER A 34 -0.22 -19.02 -8.67
C SER A 34 -1.23 -17.89 -8.94
N ASP A 35 -2.04 -17.48 -7.97
CA ASP A 35 -3.13 -16.48 -8.17
C ASP A 35 -2.75 -15.04 -7.82
N PHE A 36 -1.49 -14.78 -7.46
CA PHE A 36 -1.00 -13.44 -7.12
C PHE A 36 -0.80 -12.57 -8.36
N ARG A 37 -1.76 -11.68 -8.66
CA ARG A 37 -1.59 -10.59 -9.62
C ARG A 37 -1.05 -9.36 -8.90
N GLN A 38 0.25 -9.06 -8.99
CA GLN A 38 0.82 -7.87 -8.36
C GLN A 38 0.80 -6.64 -9.28
N ILE A 39 0.42 -5.50 -8.71
CA ILE A 39 0.52 -4.19 -9.36
C ILE A 39 1.71 -3.45 -8.75
N ILE A 40 2.65 -3.02 -9.59
CA ILE A 40 3.80 -2.23 -9.18
C ILE A 40 3.70 -0.87 -9.86
N ILE A 41 3.72 0.20 -9.07
CA ILE A 41 3.62 1.58 -9.52
C ILE A 41 4.95 2.26 -9.23
N ILE A 42 5.63 2.69 -10.27
CA ILE A 42 6.96 3.31 -10.20
C ILE A 42 6.88 4.73 -10.76
N ALA A 43 7.19 5.71 -9.93
CA ALA A 43 7.27 7.12 -10.30
C ALA A 43 8.70 7.66 -10.15
N ASP A 44 9.24 8.29 -11.20
CA ASP A 44 10.53 9.01 -11.12
C ASP A 44 10.44 10.34 -10.36
N GLY A 45 9.23 10.83 -10.15
CA GLY A 45 8.92 11.99 -9.34
C GLY A 45 7.96 11.58 -8.24
N ASP A 46 6.78 12.19 -8.24
CA ASP A 46 5.84 12.06 -7.13
C ASP A 46 4.70 11.08 -7.43
N ILE A 47 4.19 10.42 -6.39
CA ILE A 47 2.92 9.70 -6.43
C ILE A 47 1.91 10.50 -5.62
N THR A 48 0.80 10.85 -6.25
CA THR A 48 -0.28 11.61 -5.64
C THR A 48 -1.52 10.73 -5.53
N ILE A 49 -2.04 10.57 -4.33
CA ILE A 49 -3.27 9.83 -4.05
C ILE A 49 -4.37 10.83 -3.72
N ASP A 50 -5.47 10.79 -4.47
CA ASP A 50 -6.58 11.69 -4.27
C ASP A 50 -7.33 11.38 -2.96
N GLN A 51 -7.91 12.41 -2.36
CA GLN A 51 -8.64 12.33 -1.09
C GLN A 51 -9.79 11.31 -1.05
N GLY A 52 -10.36 10.98 -2.22
CA GLY A 52 -11.46 10.03 -2.35
C GLY A 52 -11.03 8.57 -2.31
N VAL A 53 -9.73 8.29 -2.48
CA VAL A 53 -9.18 6.94 -2.47
C VAL A 53 -9.16 6.39 -1.04
N LYS A 54 -9.65 5.17 -0.87
CA LYS A 54 -9.72 4.43 0.39
C LYS A 54 -8.83 3.18 0.37
N ARG A 55 -8.56 2.61 -0.81
CA ARG A 55 -7.78 1.37 -0.92
C ARG A 55 -6.83 1.38 -2.11
N VAL A 56 -5.57 1.03 -1.85
CA VAL A 56 -4.52 0.88 -2.86
C VAL A 56 -3.77 -0.43 -2.63
N ASP A 57 -4.14 -1.46 -3.38
CA ASP A 57 -3.48 -2.77 -3.38
C ASP A 57 -2.40 -2.79 -4.48
N ALA A 58 -1.28 -2.12 -4.22
CA ALA A 58 -0.15 -2.03 -5.12
C ALA A 58 1.15 -1.72 -4.37
N TRP A 59 2.27 -2.05 -4.97
CA TRP A 59 3.57 -1.54 -4.54
C TRP A 59 3.75 -0.13 -5.10
N LEU A 60 4.12 0.82 -4.24
CA LEU A 60 4.31 2.22 -4.59
C LEU A 60 5.79 2.57 -4.42
N ILE A 61 6.46 2.89 -5.52
CA ILE A 61 7.87 3.26 -5.54
C ILE A 61 7.97 4.65 -6.17
N ALA A 62 8.33 5.66 -5.40
CA ALA A 62 8.50 7.03 -5.87
C ALA A 62 9.94 7.50 -5.61
N GLN A 63 10.61 8.12 -6.58
CA GLN A 63 11.90 8.78 -6.27
C GLN A 63 11.69 10.13 -5.57
N GLY A 64 10.51 10.73 -5.71
CA GLY A 64 10.07 11.94 -5.03
C GLY A 64 9.21 11.62 -3.80
N ILE A 65 8.10 12.34 -3.67
CA ILE A 65 7.20 12.30 -2.52
C ILE A 65 5.95 11.49 -2.86
N ILE A 66 5.54 10.63 -1.93
CA ILE A 66 4.19 10.06 -1.96
C ILE A 66 3.30 10.94 -1.08
N ASN A 67 2.26 11.52 -1.66
CA ASN A 67 1.22 12.26 -0.93
C ASN A 67 -0.07 11.45 -0.89
N THR A 68 -0.58 11.18 0.31
CA THR A 68 -1.75 10.33 0.53
C THR A 68 -3.07 11.10 0.41
N CYS A 69 -3.05 12.43 0.45
CA CYS A 69 -4.23 13.26 0.20
C CYS A 69 -3.95 14.39 -0.78
N ALA A 70 -4.65 14.40 -1.90
CA ALA A 70 -4.73 15.53 -2.81
C ALA A 70 -6.18 15.91 -3.09
N VAL A 71 -6.45 17.20 -3.05
CA VAL A 71 -7.77 17.78 -3.30
C VAL A 71 -7.79 18.28 -4.74
N ASN A 72 -8.68 17.73 -5.57
CA ASN A 72 -8.73 17.99 -7.01
C ASN A 72 -7.38 17.72 -7.73
N GLY A 73 -6.51 16.90 -7.15
CA GLY A 73 -5.16 16.62 -7.66
C GLY A 73 -4.08 17.62 -7.29
N SER A 74 -4.42 18.62 -6.49
CA SER A 74 -3.45 19.57 -5.94
C SER A 74 -2.95 19.10 -4.58
N GLN A 75 -1.64 19.19 -4.37
CA GLN A 75 -0.98 18.88 -3.11
C GLN A 75 -0.80 20.17 -2.29
N ASN A 76 -1.81 20.55 -1.51
CA ASN A 76 -1.79 21.77 -0.72
C ASN A 76 -2.10 21.46 0.75
N ALA A 77 -1.19 21.83 1.65
CA ALA A 77 -1.34 21.60 3.08
C ALA A 77 -2.56 22.32 3.67
N ASN A 78 -2.97 23.46 3.10
CA ASN A 78 -4.15 24.20 3.56
C ASN A 78 -5.45 23.45 3.30
N ASP A 79 -5.45 22.54 2.33
CA ASP A 79 -6.61 21.73 1.98
C ASP A 79 -6.70 20.45 2.83
N VAL A 80 -5.71 20.18 3.69
CA VAL A 80 -5.66 19.03 4.60
C VAL A 80 -6.47 19.33 5.86
N ASN A 81 -7.71 18.86 5.89
CA ASN A 81 -8.63 19.02 7.00
C ASN A 81 -9.67 17.89 7.01
N MET A 82 -10.46 17.81 8.09
CA MET A 82 -11.52 16.80 8.28
C MET A 82 -12.64 16.83 7.23
N LYS A 83 -12.77 17.88 6.43
CA LYS A 83 -13.77 17.90 5.34
C LYS A 83 -13.26 17.22 4.09
N ASN A 84 -11.97 17.37 3.82
CA ASN A 84 -11.35 16.96 2.57
C ASN A 84 -10.64 15.60 2.70
N CYS A 85 -9.85 15.39 3.76
CA CYS A 85 -8.93 14.25 3.89
C CYS A 85 -9.35 13.22 4.97
N ASP A 86 -10.63 13.19 5.35
CA ASP A 86 -11.15 12.33 6.43
C ASP A 86 -11.35 10.85 6.07
N ASN A 87 -11.13 10.48 4.81
CA ASN A 87 -11.17 9.08 4.41
C ASN A 87 -9.92 8.34 4.90
N GLN A 88 -10.11 7.23 5.62
CA GLN A 88 -9.02 6.31 5.93
C GLN A 88 -8.46 5.71 4.63
N LEU A 89 -7.14 5.72 4.48
CA LEU A 89 -6.44 5.09 3.35
C LEU A 89 -5.78 3.79 3.79
N ARG A 90 -6.05 2.70 3.07
CA ARG A 90 -5.36 1.42 3.25
C ARG A 90 -4.52 1.10 2.05
N VAL A 91 -3.20 1.10 2.23
CA VAL A 91 -2.23 0.68 1.23
C VAL A 91 -1.75 -0.73 1.55
N ARG A 92 -1.86 -1.63 0.58
CA ARG A 92 -1.41 -3.02 0.70
C ARG A 92 -0.33 -3.29 -0.33
N GLY A 93 0.92 -3.25 0.11
CA GLY A 93 2.10 -3.41 -0.74
C GLY A 93 3.31 -2.70 -0.15
N GLY A 94 4.48 -2.93 -0.75
CA GLY A 94 5.69 -2.20 -0.39
C GLY A 94 5.56 -0.73 -0.78
N THR A 95 5.90 0.19 0.13
CA THR A 95 5.94 1.63 -0.14
C THR A 95 7.36 2.15 0.07
N VAL A 96 7.91 2.76 -0.97
CA VAL A 96 9.27 3.32 -0.96
C VAL A 96 9.21 4.72 -1.57
N SER A 97 9.69 5.72 -0.84
CA SER A 97 9.79 7.09 -1.35
C SER A 97 10.88 7.90 -0.67
N LYS A 98 11.29 9.01 -1.31
CA LYS A 98 12.18 10.00 -0.68
C LYS A 98 11.50 10.74 0.47
N GLY A 99 10.19 10.93 0.36
CA GLY A 99 9.36 11.48 1.42
C GLY A 99 7.94 10.92 1.39
N LEU A 100 7.32 10.81 2.55
CA LEU A 100 5.96 10.32 2.70
C LEU A 100 5.14 11.38 3.44
N ARG A 101 4.13 11.94 2.76
CA ARG A 101 3.19 12.92 3.31
C ARG A 101 1.89 12.20 3.66
N LEU A 102 1.77 11.85 4.93
CA LEU A 102 0.61 11.18 5.53
C LEU A 102 -0.46 12.24 5.87
N TRP A 103 -1.19 12.72 4.86
CA TRP A 103 -2.14 13.82 4.99
C TRP A 103 -3.60 13.39 5.19
N ARG A 104 -3.88 12.14 5.56
CA ARG A 104 -5.22 11.75 6.01
C ARG A 104 -5.49 12.23 7.43
N THR A 105 -6.72 12.67 7.63
CA THR A 105 -7.23 13.21 8.90
C THR A 105 -8.31 12.32 9.51
N ALA A 106 -8.54 11.12 8.97
CA ALA A 106 -9.53 10.19 9.49
C ALA A 106 -9.29 9.90 10.98
N GLY A 107 -10.32 10.05 11.81
CA GLY A 107 -10.22 9.82 13.27
C GLY A 107 -9.53 10.94 14.06
N SER A 108 -9.22 12.08 13.41
CA SER A 108 -8.73 13.28 14.10
C SER A 108 -9.82 14.12 14.78
N ASP A 109 -11.09 13.75 14.60
CA ASP A 109 -12.26 14.45 15.17
C ASP A 109 -12.28 14.44 16.69
N GLY A 110 -11.66 13.44 17.33
CA GLY A 110 -11.52 13.35 18.79
C GLY A 110 -12.83 13.20 19.56
N THR A 111 -13.96 13.24 18.85
CA THR A 111 -15.32 13.20 19.37
C THR A 111 -15.88 11.80 19.41
N THR A 112 -15.44 10.91 18.52
CA THR A 112 -15.96 9.55 18.44
C THR A 112 -14.91 8.56 18.99
N LYS A 113 -15.24 7.91 20.12
CA LYS A 113 -14.32 6.99 20.81
C LYS A 113 -13.82 5.85 19.90
N ASP A 114 -14.63 5.47 18.91
CA ASP A 114 -14.35 4.41 17.95
C ASP A 114 -13.48 4.88 16.76
N THR A 115 -13.45 6.18 16.43
CA THR A 115 -12.61 6.72 15.34
C THR A 115 -11.21 7.09 15.84
N LEU A 116 -11.07 7.45 17.11
CA LEU A 116 -9.80 7.71 17.79
C LEU A 116 -8.83 6.51 17.80
N ALA A 117 -9.37 5.30 17.80
CA ALA A 117 -8.58 4.06 17.80
C ALA A 117 -8.14 3.64 16.39
N ASN A 118 -8.71 4.23 15.34
CA ASN A 118 -8.46 3.84 13.96
C ASN A 118 -7.39 4.76 13.34
N PRO A 119 -6.27 4.21 12.87
CA PRO A 119 -5.24 5.02 12.21
C PRO A 119 -5.79 5.63 10.91
N ALA A 120 -5.43 6.88 10.62
CA ALA A 120 -5.87 7.55 9.40
C ALA A 120 -5.33 6.89 8.12
N GLU A 121 -4.19 6.21 8.24
CA GLU A 121 -3.50 5.54 7.16
C GLU A 121 -2.95 4.20 7.63
N ILE A 122 -3.18 3.15 6.85
CA ILE A 122 -2.77 1.78 7.16
C ILE A 122 -1.91 1.28 6.02
N PHE A 123 -0.64 0.99 6.31
CA PHE A 123 0.29 0.36 5.37
C PHE A 123 0.51 -1.09 5.78
N ASN A 124 -0.11 -2.01 5.07
CA ASN A 124 0.06 -3.44 5.31
C ASN A 124 0.99 -4.03 4.25
N GLN A 125 2.17 -4.47 4.67
CA GLN A 125 2.99 -5.34 3.85
C GLN A 125 2.46 -6.76 4.01
N SER A 126 1.69 -7.27 3.04
CA SER A 126 1.17 -8.63 3.14
C SER A 126 2.30 -9.65 3.00
N ALA A 127 2.24 -10.77 3.72
CA ALA A 127 3.19 -11.87 3.59
C ALA A 127 3.27 -12.41 2.15
N ASP A 128 2.21 -12.24 1.36
CA ASP A 128 2.15 -12.55 -0.07
C ASP A 128 3.16 -11.75 -0.90
N THR A 129 3.55 -10.56 -0.43
CA THR A 129 4.63 -9.74 -1.02
C THR A 129 5.97 -10.50 -0.91
N TYR A 130 6.24 -11.11 0.25
CA TYR A 130 7.43 -11.93 0.48
C TYR A 130 7.35 -13.26 -0.27
N LEU A 131 6.19 -13.93 -0.28
CA LEU A 131 5.98 -15.18 -1.00
C LEU A 131 6.10 -15.00 -2.52
N TRP A 132 5.62 -13.89 -3.08
CA TRP A 132 5.85 -13.53 -4.47
C TRP A 132 7.31 -13.24 -4.79
N ALA A 133 8.01 -12.48 -3.93
CA ALA A 133 9.44 -12.22 -4.13
C ALA A 133 10.24 -13.53 -4.13
N GLN A 134 9.87 -14.48 -3.26
CA GLN A 134 10.45 -15.82 -3.23
C GLN A 134 10.10 -16.65 -4.47
N SER A 135 8.82 -16.65 -4.89
CA SER A 135 8.32 -17.32 -6.09
C SER A 135 9.00 -16.81 -7.37
N GLN A 136 9.25 -15.51 -7.46
CA GLN A 136 9.84 -14.87 -8.62
C GLN A 136 11.38 -14.93 -8.63
N SER A 137 12.02 -15.16 -7.48
CA SER A 137 13.47 -15.36 -7.35
C SER A 137 13.96 -16.74 -7.83
N GLY A 138 13.05 -17.66 -8.21
CA GLY A 138 13.40 -18.90 -8.93
C GLY A 138 14.25 -19.93 -8.17
N SER A 139 14.58 -19.70 -6.89
CA SER A 139 15.33 -20.65 -6.06
C SER A 139 14.45 -21.23 -4.97
N ALA A 140 14.56 -22.55 -4.78
CA ALA A 140 13.94 -23.31 -3.72
C ALA A 140 14.39 -22.80 -2.34
N GLY A 141 13.80 -21.70 -1.86
CA GLY A 141 14.09 -21.09 -0.57
C GLY A 141 13.10 -21.59 0.46
N LYS A 142 13.57 -22.50 1.32
CA LYS A 142 12.90 -22.93 2.54
C LYS A 142 12.66 -21.71 3.45
N ILE A 143 11.41 -21.41 3.75
CA ILE A 143 11.03 -20.39 4.75
C ILE A 143 11.28 -21.00 6.13
N VAL A 144 12.28 -20.49 6.85
CA VAL A 144 12.53 -20.84 8.26
C VAL A 144 12.28 -19.60 9.10
N THR A 145 11.31 -19.69 10.01
CA THR A 145 11.04 -18.68 11.03
C THR A 145 12.25 -18.53 11.94
N THR A 146 13.07 -17.49 11.73
CA THR A 146 14.19 -17.16 12.62
C THR A 146 13.86 -15.89 13.40
N TYR A 147 12.87 -15.95 14.30
CA TYR A 147 12.94 -15.33 15.63
C TYR A 147 11.65 -15.63 16.42
N THR A 148 11.73 -16.54 17.39
CA THR A 148 10.76 -16.64 18.48
C THR A 148 11.45 -16.09 19.72
N LYS A 149 11.01 -14.94 20.23
CA LYS A 149 11.53 -14.38 21.47
C LYS A 149 10.56 -14.72 22.60
N GLU A 150 10.84 -15.81 23.30
CA GLU A 150 10.23 -16.13 24.59
C GLU A 150 10.82 -15.18 25.64
N LEU A 151 9.99 -14.35 26.27
CA LEU A 151 10.39 -13.54 27.43
C LEU A 151 10.20 -14.39 28.69
N PRO A 152 11.21 -14.50 29.58
CA PRO A 152 11.09 -15.32 30.77
C PRO A 152 10.04 -14.75 31.76
N VAL A 153 9.30 -15.67 32.39
CA VAL A 153 8.36 -15.39 33.48
C VAL A 153 9.06 -14.61 34.58
N ARG A 154 8.41 -13.55 35.05
CA ARG A 154 8.78 -12.87 36.30
C ARG A 154 7.83 -13.36 37.39
N TYR A 155 8.41 -13.72 38.54
CA TYR A 155 7.69 -14.08 39.78
C TYR A 155 6.95 -12.87 40.35
#